data_AF-A0A8S0FKU5-F1
#
_entry.id   AF-A0A8S0FKU5-F1
#
_cell.length_a   1.000
_cell.length_b   1.000
_cell.length_c   1.000
_cell.angle_alpha   90.00
_cell.angle_beta   90.00
_cell.angle_gamma   90.00
#
_symmetry.space_group_name_H-M   'P 1'
#
loop_
_entity.id
_entity.type
_entity.pdbx_description
1 polymer ?
#
loop_
_entity_poly.entity_id
_entity_poly.type
_entity_poly.pdbx_seq_one_letter_code
_entity_poly.pdbx_strand_id
1 'polypeptide(L)'
;MMPGYVSVLESNLTAQDKKGIVEEGHKIKGAAGSVGLRHLQQLGQQIQSPDLPAWEDNVGEWIEEMKEEWRHDVEVLKAWVAKATKK
;
A
#
# COMPACT_ATOMS: atom_id res chain seq x y z
N MET A 1 -6.83 -1.81 -9.99
CA MET A 1 -5.38 -1.82 -9.69
C MET A 1 -5.13 -2.11 -8.22
N MET A 2 -5.53 -1.25 -7.27
CA MET A 2 -5.32 -1.53 -5.82
C MET A 2 -5.88 -2.87 -5.31
N PRO A 3 -7.10 -3.32 -5.68
CA PRO A 3 -7.58 -4.65 -5.26
C PRO A 3 -6.69 -5.81 -5.71
N GLY A 4 -5.98 -5.65 -6.84
CA GLY A 4 -5.04 -6.66 -7.32
C GLY A 4 -3.75 -6.67 -6.49
N TYR A 5 -3.18 -5.50 -6.23
CA TYR A 5 -2.00 -5.35 -5.39
C TYR A 5 -2.21 -5.94 -3.98
N VAL A 6 -3.35 -5.64 -3.34
CA VAL A 6 -3.68 -6.17 -2.00
C VAL A 6 -3.83 -7.68 -2.02
N SER A 7 -4.52 -8.23 -3.04
CA SER A 7 -4.68 -9.68 -3.17
C SER A 7 -3.34 -10.41 -3.35
N VAL A 8 -2.39 -9.82 -4.09
CA VAL A 8 -1.04 -10.39 -4.23
C VAL A 8 -0.26 -10.31 -2.92
N LEU A 9 -0.36 -9.20 -2.17
CA LEU A 9 0.24 -9.10 -0.84
C LEU A 9 -0.30 -10.17 0.13
N GLU A 10 -1.63 -10.35 0.21
CA GLU A 10 -2.25 -11.36 1.06
C GLU A 10 -1.82 -12.79 0.67
N SER A 11 -1.71 -13.06 -0.65
CA SER A 11 -1.21 -14.34 -1.16
C SER A 11 0.25 -14.58 -0.76
N ASN A 12 1.13 -13.57 -0.92
CA ASN A 12 2.54 -13.70 -0.56
C ASN A 12 2.73 -13.82 0.96
N LEU A 13 1.92 -13.11 1.76
CA LEU A 13 1.90 -13.24 3.22
C LEU A 13 1.50 -14.66 3.65
N THR A 14 0.43 -15.20 3.06
CA THR A 14 -0.03 -16.57 3.32
C THR A 14 1.04 -17.61 2.94
N ALA A 15 1.75 -17.39 1.83
CA ALA A 15 2.84 -18.24 1.38
C ALA A 15 4.17 -18.02 2.12
N GLN A 16 4.24 -17.04 3.03
CA GLN A 16 5.47 -16.57 3.67
C GLN A 16 6.56 -16.18 2.65
N ASP A 17 6.17 -15.72 1.46
CA ASP A 17 7.08 -15.28 0.41
C ASP A 17 7.55 -13.84 0.69
N LYS A 18 8.58 -13.71 1.53
CA LYS A 18 9.20 -12.44 1.87
C LYS A 18 9.63 -11.63 0.64
N LYS A 19 10.17 -12.28 -0.39
CA LYS A 19 10.62 -11.60 -1.61
C LYS A 19 9.42 -11.05 -2.38
N GLY A 20 8.38 -11.86 -2.55
CA GLY A 20 7.13 -11.44 -3.18
C GLY A 20 6.46 -10.28 -2.44
N ILE A 21 6.45 -10.28 -1.11
CA ILE A 21 5.91 -9.17 -0.29
C ILE A 21 6.68 -7.87 -0.58
N VAL A 22 8.02 -7.93 -0.56
CA VAL A 22 8.87 -6.76 -0.79
C VAL A 22 8.71 -6.19 -2.19
N GLU A 23 8.67 -7.06 -3.21
CA GLU A 23 8.47 -6.65 -4.61
C GLU A 23 7.08 -6.02 -4.82
N GLU A 24 6.04 -6.55 -4.18
CA GLU A 24 4.70 -5.99 -4.31
C GLU A 24 4.57 -4.65 -3.56
N GLY A 25 5.17 -4.53 -2.37
CA GLY A 25 5.29 -3.25 -1.65
C GLY A 25 5.97 -2.16 -2.49
N HIS A 26 7.01 -2.52 -3.26
CA HIS A 26 7.70 -1.62 -4.17
C HIS A 26 6.78 -1.06 -5.27
N LYS A 27 5.99 -1.94 -5.90
CA LYS A 27 5.03 -1.53 -6.94
C LYS A 27 3.95 -0.61 -6.39
N ILE A 28 3.41 -0.94 -5.21
CA ILE A 28 2.38 -0.12 -4.54
C ILE A 28 2.94 1.25 -4.20
N LYS A 29 4.14 1.33 -3.61
CA LYS A 29 4.81 2.59 -3.30
C LYS A 29 4.93 3.47 -4.55
N GLY A 30 5.40 2.89 -5.66
CA GLY A 30 5.54 3.61 -6.93
C GLY A 30 4.21 4.12 -7.47
N ALA A 31 3.19 3.26 -7.52
CA ALA A 31 1.86 3.60 -7.99
C ALA A 31 1.22 4.70 -7.13
N ALA A 32 1.17 4.52 -5.80
CA ALA A 32 0.60 5.48 -4.86
C ALA A 32 1.32 6.83 -4.89
N GLY A 33 2.66 6.82 -4.96
CA GLY A 33 3.47 8.04 -5.06
C GLY A 33 3.19 8.86 -6.33
N SER A 34 2.93 8.20 -7.47
CA SER A 34 2.65 8.89 -8.73
C SER A 34 1.32 9.66 -8.76
N VAL A 35 0.37 9.30 -7.90
CA VAL A 35 -0.96 9.93 -7.82
C VAL A 35 -1.20 10.69 -6.51
N GLY A 36 -0.19 10.75 -5.63
CA GLY A 36 -0.25 11.53 -4.39
C GLY A 36 -0.99 10.86 -3.23
N LEU A 37 -1.19 9.55 -3.27
CA LEU A 37 -1.76 8.77 -2.15
C LEU A 37 -0.68 8.53 -1.09
N ARG A 38 -0.46 9.54 -0.23
CA ARG A 38 0.68 9.57 0.70
C ARG A 38 0.68 8.44 1.72
N HIS A 39 -0.48 8.09 2.28
CA HIS A 39 -0.58 7.05 3.31
C HIS A 39 -0.32 5.67 2.71
N LEU A 40 -0.97 5.30 1.59
CA LEU A 40 -0.60 4.07 0.85
C LEU A 40 0.87 4.03 0.40
N GLN A 41 1.45 5.17 0.03
CA GLN A 41 2.88 5.24 -0.32
C GLN A 41 3.76 4.91 0.89
N GLN A 42 3.39 5.36 2.10
CA GLN A 42 4.10 5.07 3.34
C GLN A 42 3.99 3.59 3.73
N LEU A 43 2.80 3.01 3.65
CA LEU A 43 2.61 1.57 3.90
C LEU A 43 3.42 0.75 2.89
N GLY A 44 3.38 1.11 1.61
CA GLY A 44 4.18 0.47 0.57
C GLY A 44 5.68 0.55 0.88
N GLN A 45 6.17 1.69 1.40
CA GLN A 45 7.55 1.85 1.85
C GLN A 45 7.90 0.91 3.01
N GLN A 46 7.04 0.77 4.02
CA GLN A 46 7.30 -0.11 5.17
C GLN A 46 7.32 -1.58 4.74
N ILE A 47 6.34 -2.00 3.94
CA ILE A 47 6.23 -3.36 3.39
C ILE A 47 7.47 -3.73 2.55
N GLN A 48 7.98 -2.82 1.71
CA GLN A 48 9.17 -3.09 0.90
C GLN A 48 10.52 -3.01 1.65
N SER A 49 10.53 -2.75 2.97
CA SER A 49 11.76 -2.50 3.74
C SER A 49 12.03 -3.64 4.74
N PRO A 50 12.46 -4.82 4.27
CA PRO A 50 12.63 -6.01 5.13
C PRO A 50 13.70 -5.85 6.21
N ASP A 51 14.55 -4.82 6.09
CA ASP A 51 15.60 -4.49 7.06
C ASP A 51 15.09 -3.64 8.23
N LEU A 52 13.80 -3.26 8.25
CA LEU A 52 13.22 -2.56 9.40
C LEU A 52 13.22 -3.46 10.64
N PRO A 53 13.47 -2.91 11.84
CA PRO A 53 13.33 -3.66 13.08
C PRO A 53 11.92 -4.26 13.21
N ALA A 54 11.85 -5.53 13.64
CA ALA A 54 10.60 -6.27 13.81
C ALA A 54 9.71 -6.30 12.54
N TRP A 55 10.31 -6.18 11.35
CA TRP A 55 9.54 -6.21 10.10
C TRP A 55 8.67 -7.46 9.96
N GLU A 56 9.18 -8.63 10.36
CA GLU A 56 8.44 -9.91 10.26
C GLU A 56 7.21 -9.94 11.18
N ASP A 57 7.27 -9.24 12.31
CA ASP A 57 6.15 -9.12 13.24
C ASP A 57 5.11 -8.09 12.76
N ASN A 58 5.55 -7.03 12.07
CA ASN A 58 4.72 -5.87 11.72
C ASN A 58 4.14 -5.92 10.30
N VAL A 59 4.75 -6.67 9.37
CA VAL A 59 4.37 -6.62 7.94
C VAL A 59 2.93 -7.04 7.70
N GLY A 60 2.40 -7.97 8.50
CA GLY A 60 1.00 -8.36 8.45
C GLY A 60 0.05 -7.21 8.79
N GLU A 61 0.39 -6.41 9.81
CA GLU A 61 -0.43 -5.26 10.21
C GLU A 61 -0.46 -4.18 9.12
N TRP A 62 0.68 -3.88 8.50
CA TRP A 62 0.71 -2.90 7.40
C TRP A 62 -0.06 -3.38 6.17
N ILE A 63 -0.09 -4.69 5.89
CA ILE A 63 -0.87 -5.26 4.80
C ILE A 63 -2.38 -5.17 5.11
N GLU A 64 -2.79 -5.41 6.36
CA GLU A 64 -4.19 -5.27 6.75
C GLU A 64 -4.63 -3.80 6.72
N GLU A 65 -3.81 -2.88 7.25
CA GLU A 65 -4.08 -1.44 7.18
C GLU A 65 -4.23 -0.96 5.72
N MET A 66 -3.37 -1.44 4.81
CA MET A 66 -3.47 -1.16 3.38
C MET A 66 -4.82 -1.59 2.81
N LYS A 67 -5.31 -2.76 3.22
CA LYS A 67 -6.56 -3.35 2.75
C LYS A 67 -7.79 -2.61 3.28
N GLU A 68 -7.74 -2.14 4.52
CA GLU A 68 -8.82 -1.38 5.15
C GLU A 68 -8.91 0.04 4.59
N GLU A 69 -7.76 0.73 4.44
CA GLU A 69 -7.73 2.18 4.21
C GLU A 69 -7.68 2.60 2.73
N TRP A 70 -7.26 1.74 1.80
CA TRP A 70 -7.06 2.19 0.40
C TRP A 70 -8.30 2.80 -0.26
N ARG A 71 -9.50 2.32 0.10
CA ARG A 71 -10.75 2.89 -0.42
C ARG A 71 -10.96 4.30 0.11
N HIS A 72 -10.74 4.49 1.41
CA HIS A 72 -10.85 5.79 2.04
C HIS A 72 -9.88 6.79 1.41
N ASP A 73 -8.62 6.41 1.30
CA ASP A 73 -7.54 7.20 0.69
C ASP A 73 -7.88 7.65 -0.75
N VAL A 74 -8.41 6.74 -1.57
CA VAL A 74 -8.85 7.05 -2.93
C VAL A 74 -10.04 8.01 -2.94
N GLU A 75 -11.01 7.85 -2.04
CA GLU A 75 -12.17 8.75 -1.96
C GLU A 75 -11.76 10.15 -1.50
N VAL A 76 -10.84 10.28 -0.55
CA VAL A 76 -10.27 11.57 -0.13
C VAL A 76 -9.58 12.26 -1.31
N LEU A 77 -8.78 11.53 -2.08
CA LEU A 77 -8.12 12.08 -3.28
C LEU A 77 -9.15 12.55 -4.32
N LYS A 78 -10.17 11.74 -4.62
CA LYS A 78 -11.24 12.12 -5.56
C LYS A 78 -11.97 13.38 -5.12
N ALA A 79 -12.32 13.48 -3.83
CA ALA A 79 -13.00 14.65 -3.27
C ALA A 79 -12.13 15.91 -3.39
N TRP A 80 -10.82 15.79 -3.14
CA TRP A 80 -9.87 16.88 -3.32
C TRP A 80 -9.78 17.33 -4.79
N VAL A 81 -9.64 16.39 -5.74
CA VAL A 81 -9.59 16.70 -7.19
C VAL A 81 -10.89 17.38 -7.66
N ALA A 82 -12.05 16.89 -7.22
CA ALA A 82 -13.34 17.49 -7.56
C ALA A 82 -13.50 18.92 -7.02
N LYS A 83 -12.87 19.23 -5.88
CA LYS A 83 -12.82 20.60 -5.34
C LYS A 83 -11.82 21.48 -6.11
N ALA A 84 -10.66 20.93 -6.47
CA ALA A 84 -9.61 21.67 -7.18
C ALA A 84 -10.00 22.06 -8.61
N THR A 85 -10.85 21.25 -9.26
CA THR A 85 -11.31 21.46 -10.65
C THR A 85 -12.50 22.42 -10.78
N LYS A 86 -13.11 22.86 -9.67
CA LYS A 86 -14.20 23.85 -9.65
C LYS A 86 -13.72 25.31 -9.64
N LYS A 87 -12.53 25.58 -10.16
CA LYS A 87 -11.96 26.94 -10.28
C LYS A 87 -12.07 27.46 -11.71
#